data_AF-A0A078FQD3-F1
#
_entry.id   AF-A0A078FQD3-F1
#
_cell.length_a   1.000
_cell.length_b   1.000
_cell.length_c   1.000
_cell.angle_alpha   90.00
_cell.angle_beta   90.00
_cell.angle_gamma   90.00
#
_symmetry.space_group_name_H-M   'P 1'
#
loop_
_entity.id
_entity.type
_entity.pdbx_description
1 polymer ?
#
loop_
_entity_poly.entity_id
_entity_poly.type
_entity_poly.pdbx_seq_one_letter_code
_entity_poly.pdbx_strand_id
1 'polypeptide(L)'
;MSSKESIPMVKSDDHKFWKLDMLAKFSETILEEKERASGTEKSSSTPPPKWLMEVMMKEKNAHDPKLIIEKRLHASDLSKVQSRLSMPINQLLSSDFLTDEEKTILHEPAPDPVKSTRKEGSKKGVSVVLVDPLSKRHEVEIRRWKIGACWSYVVVGGWNNVIDRNKFEVDDVTVIWSFRYGGGKLCLALSPLVRESKHSGQSSSRRS
;
A
#
# COMPACT_ATOMS: atom_id res chain seq x y z
N MET A 1 61.33 -32.21 18.75
CA MET A 1 59.89 -32.49 18.48
C MET A 1 59.12 -32.13 19.74
N SER A 2 58.31 -31.07 19.70
CA SER A 2 57.18 -30.88 20.63
C SER A 2 56.25 -29.86 19.97
N SER A 3 55.16 -30.37 19.43
CA SER A 3 54.18 -29.65 18.61
C SER A 3 53.35 -28.73 19.49
N LYS A 4 53.20 -27.47 19.10
CA LYS A 4 52.20 -26.56 19.70
C LYS A 4 50.87 -26.80 18.98
N GLU A 5 49.88 -27.25 19.73
CA GLU A 5 48.50 -27.41 19.30
C GLU A 5 47.89 -26.08 18.84
N SER A 6 47.15 -26.11 17.73
CA SER A 6 46.38 -24.98 17.23
C SER A 6 44.93 -25.11 17.70
N ILE A 7 44.44 -24.10 18.41
CA ILE A 7 43.04 -23.98 18.85
C ILE A 7 42.19 -23.64 17.61
N PRO A 8 41.07 -24.36 17.32
CA PRO A 8 40.19 -23.96 16.24
C PRO A 8 39.32 -22.77 16.67
N MET A 9 39.40 -21.69 15.91
CA MET A 9 38.53 -20.53 16.02
C MET A 9 37.14 -20.90 15.48
N VAL A 10 36.19 -21.16 16.39
CA VAL A 10 34.76 -21.35 16.05
C VAL A 10 34.25 -20.09 15.36
N LYS A 11 33.84 -20.23 14.10
CA LYS A 11 33.24 -19.15 13.32
C LYS A 11 31.80 -18.94 13.80
N SER A 12 31.51 -17.70 14.19
CA SER A 12 30.17 -17.21 14.54
C SER A 12 29.29 -17.15 13.29
N ASP A 13 28.61 -18.26 12.97
CA ASP A 13 27.61 -18.34 11.89
C ASP A 13 26.22 -18.80 12.39
N ASP A 14 26.02 -18.94 13.69
CA ASP A 14 24.77 -19.46 14.28
C ASP A 14 23.60 -18.46 14.23
N HIS A 15 23.87 -17.17 14.03
CA HIS A 15 22.83 -16.13 13.98
C HIS A 15 22.09 -16.02 12.63
N LYS A 16 22.56 -16.69 11.58
CA LYS A 16 21.91 -16.69 10.26
C LYS A 16 20.99 -17.89 10.06
N PHE A 17 21.24 -18.99 10.77
CA PHE A 17 20.48 -20.23 10.62
C PHE A 17 19.12 -20.18 11.31
N TRP A 18 19.03 -19.63 12.53
CA TRP A 18 17.73 -19.53 13.23
C TRP A 18 16.72 -18.65 12.50
N LYS A 19 17.18 -17.65 11.75
CA LYS A 19 16.28 -16.76 11.00
C LYS A 19 15.63 -17.48 9.81
N LEU A 20 16.38 -18.36 9.15
CA LEU A 20 15.83 -19.19 8.06
C LEU A 20 14.91 -20.27 8.61
N ASP A 21 15.28 -20.90 9.72
CA ASP A 21 14.43 -21.88 10.40
C ASP A 21 13.12 -21.24 10.94
N MET A 22 13.20 -20.02 11.48
CA MET A 22 12.02 -19.25 11.89
C MET A 22 11.13 -18.88 10.69
N LEU A 23 11.72 -18.51 9.54
CA LEU A 23 10.95 -18.22 8.33
C LEU A 23 10.32 -19.48 7.72
N ALA A 24 11.02 -20.61 7.75
CA ALA A 24 10.49 -21.90 7.32
C ALA A 24 9.30 -22.32 8.20
N LYS A 25 9.46 -22.25 9.52
CA LYS A 25 8.38 -22.50 10.48
C LYS A 25 7.19 -21.56 10.29
N PHE A 26 7.44 -20.28 10.05
CA PHE A 26 6.37 -19.31 9.77
C PHE A 26 5.66 -19.62 8.44
N SER A 27 6.40 -20.04 7.41
CA SER A 27 5.81 -20.43 6.13
C SER A 27 4.99 -21.72 6.22
N GLU A 28 5.44 -22.73 6.97
CA GLU A 28 4.67 -23.95 7.23
C GLU A 28 3.39 -23.64 8.01
N THR A 29 3.48 -22.78 9.03
CA THR A 29 2.30 -22.36 9.82
C THR A 29 1.26 -21.65 8.95
N ILE A 30 1.70 -20.76 8.05
CA ILE A 30 0.81 -20.04 7.11
C ILE A 30 0.19 -21.00 6.08
N LEU A 31 0.94 -22.02 5.64
CA LEU A 31 0.43 -23.04 4.72
C LEU A 31 -0.59 -23.96 5.41
N GLU A 32 -0.33 -24.39 6.64
CA GLU A 32 -1.27 -25.18 7.44
C GLU A 32 -2.55 -24.40 7.80
N GLU A 33 -2.44 -23.11 8.14
CA GLU A 33 -3.60 -22.23 8.34
C GLU A 33 -4.42 -22.07 7.04
N LYS A 34 -3.74 -22.00 5.89
CA LYS A 34 -4.39 -21.89 4.57
C LYS A 34 -5.08 -23.18 4.15
N GLU A 35 -4.51 -24.34 4.43
CA GLU A 35 -5.14 -25.64 4.17
C GLU A 35 -6.31 -25.90 5.12
N ARG A 36 -6.20 -25.46 6.38
CA ARG A 36 -7.32 -25.49 7.35
C ARG A 36 -8.45 -24.52 6.98
N ALA A 37 -8.15 -23.43 6.28
CA ALA A 37 -9.13 -22.49 5.72
C ALA A 37 -9.75 -22.96 4.40
N SER A 38 -9.21 -24.02 3.77
CA SER A 38 -9.73 -24.62 2.53
C SER A 38 -10.87 -25.62 2.83
N GLY A 39 -11.91 -25.14 3.50
CA GLY A 39 -13.14 -25.86 3.75
C GLY A 39 -14.34 -24.95 3.55
N THR A 40 -14.89 -24.95 2.33
CA THR A 40 -16.10 -24.22 1.91
C THR A 40 -15.90 -22.72 1.69
N GLU A 41 -15.73 -22.32 0.42
CA GLU A 41 -15.91 -20.94 -0.02
C GLU A 41 -17.33 -20.46 0.29
N LYS A 42 -17.49 -19.82 1.45
CA LYS A 42 -18.49 -18.77 1.62
C LYS A 42 -17.69 -17.49 1.82
N SER A 43 -17.56 -16.70 0.76
CA SER A 43 -17.09 -15.33 0.89
C SER A 43 -18.00 -14.64 1.90
N SER A 44 -17.47 -14.35 3.08
CA SER A 44 -18.07 -13.44 4.04
C SER A 44 -17.93 -12.02 3.47
N SER A 45 -18.61 -11.77 2.35
CA SER A 45 -18.62 -10.49 1.69
C SER A 45 -19.44 -9.54 2.55
N THR A 46 -18.75 -8.87 3.48
CA THR A 46 -19.30 -7.68 4.09
C THR A 46 -19.53 -6.69 2.95
N PRO A 47 -20.75 -6.17 2.78
CA PRO A 47 -21.03 -5.24 1.70
C PRO A 47 -20.09 -4.03 1.81
N PRO A 48 -19.63 -3.46 0.69
CA PRO A 48 -18.76 -2.30 0.77
C PRO A 48 -19.50 -1.12 1.42
N PRO A 49 -18.77 -0.22 2.10
CA PRO A 49 -19.38 0.81 2.92
C PRO A 49 -20.25 1.77 2.08
N LYS A 50 -21.28 2.33 2.70
CA LYS A 50 -22.27 3.20 2.03
C LYS A 50 -21.63 4.34 1.24
N TRP A 51 -20.59 4.99 1.78
CA TRP A 51 -19.90 6.09 1.10
C TRP A 51 -19.25 5.63 -0.22
N LEU A 52 -18.74 4.39 -0.27
CA LEU A 52 -18.12 3.85 -1.49
C LEU A 52 -19.21 3.51 -2.51
N MET A 53 -20.35 2.97 -2.08
CA MET A 53 -21.50 2.75 -2.94
C MET A 53 -21.95 4.06 -3.60
N GLU A 54 -22.03 5.17 -2.84
CA GLU A 54 -22.38 6.49 -3.37
C GLU A 54 -21.37 7.02 -4.40
N VAL A 55 -20.08 6.69 -4.24
CA VAL A 55 -19.04 6.99 -5.24
C VAL A 55 -19.24 6.14 -6.50
N MET A 56 -19.44 4.83 -6.34
CA MET A 56 -19.61 3.89 -7.44
C MET A 56 -20.88 4.17 -8.26
N MET A 57 -21.99 4.55 -7.62
CA MET A 57 -23.26 4.89 -8.30
C MET A 57 -23.16 6.09 -9.25
N LYS A 58 -22.13 6.94 -9.08
CA LYS A 58 -21.87 8.08 -9.99
C LYS A 58 -21.11 7.65 -11.25
N GLU A 59 -20.52 6.47 -11.25
CA GLU A 59 -19.69 5.95 -12.34
C GLU A 59 -20.46 4.89 -13.15
N LYS A 60 -20.32 4.93 -14.48
CA LYS A 60 -21.03 3.98 -15.36
C LYS A 60 -20.46 2.57 -15.19
N ASN A 61 -21.33 1.60 -14.95
CA ASN A 61 -20.99 0.18 -14.80
C ASN A 61 -19.89 -0.06 -13.75
N ALA A 62 -19.98 0.62 -12.61
CA ALA A 62 -19.06 0.41 -11.49
C ALA A 62 -19.25 -0.97 -10.87
N HIS A 63 -18.16 -1.71 -10.68
CA HIS A 63 -18.17 -3.08 -10.16
C HIS A 63 -16.84 -3.44 -9.49
N ASP A 64 -16.77 -4.65 -8.92
CA ASP A 64 -15.56 -5.23 -8.32
C ASP A 64 -14.87 -4.34 -7.26
N PRO A 65 -15.58 -3.89 -6.21
CA PRO A 65 -14.98 -3.10 -5.15
C PRO A 65 -14.06 -3.96 -4.28
N LYS A 66 -12.80 -3.56 -4.13
CA LYS A 66 -11.81 -4.23 -3.27
C LYS A 66 -11.16 -3.27 -2.30
N LEU A 67 -11.14 -3.64 -1.03
CA LEU A 67 -10.38 -2.94 0.01
C LEU A 67 -8.90 -3.23 -0.18
N ILE A 68 -8.10 -2.23 -0.55
CA ILE A 68 -6.69 -2.46 -0.89
C ILE A 68 -5.75 -2.22 0.30
N ILE A 69 -5.97 -1.18 1.11
CA ILE A 69 -5.11 -0.85 2.27
C ILE A 69 -5.81 0.09 3.24
N GLU A 70 -5.54 -0.07 4.54
CA GLU A 70 -5.71 0.97 5.54
C GLU A 70 -4.38 1.72 5.70
N LYS A 71 -4.36 2.99 5.30
CA LYS A 71 -3.15 3.77 5.16
C LYS A 71 -3.11 4.89 6.20
N ARG A 72 -2.16 4.78 7.13
CA ARG A 72 -1.70 5.91 7.95
C ARG A 72 -0.85 6.83 7.07
N LEU A 73 -1.22 8.10 6.97
CA LEU A 73 -0.52 9.09 6.17
C LEU A 73 0.75 9.55 6.88
N HIS A 74 1.92 9.30 6.28
CA HIS A 74 3.19 9.77 6.81
C HIS A 74 3.55 11.14 6.24
N ALA A 75 4.48 11.85 6.89
CA ALA A 75 4.99 13.14 6.40
C ALA A 75 5.53 13.06 4.96
N SER A 76 6.11 11.92 4.56
CA SER A 76 6.55 11.67 3.19
C SER A 76 5.40 11.63 2.19
N ASP A 77 4.24 11.12 2.60
CA ASP A 77 3.05 11.06 1.75
C ASP A 77 2.44 12.45 1.56
N LEU A 78 2.57 13.35 2.55
CA LEU A 78 2.05 14.72 2.48
C LEU A 78 3.07 15.75 1.97
N SER A 79 4.31 15.33 1.70
CA SER A 79 5.35 16.21 1.20
C SER A 79 5.07 16.61 -0.25
N LYS A 80 4.85 17.91 -0.48
CA LYS A 80 4.67 18.47 -1.83
C LYS A 80 5.86 18.24 -2.75
N VAL A 81 7.06 18.14 -2.18
CA VAL A 81 8.30 17.85 -2.92
C VAL A 81 8.32 16.39 -3.35
N GLN A 82 7.95 15.45 -2.49
CA GLN A 82 7.89 14.04 -2.87
C GLN A 82 6.69 13.72 -3.76
N SER A 83 5.58 14.46 -3.62
CA SER A 83 4.37 14.41 -4.44
C SER A 83 3.87 12.98 -4.72
N ARG A 84 3.88 12.13 -3.69
CA ARG A 84 3.50 10.72 -3.81
C ARG A 84 2.76 10.21 -2.60
N LEU A 85 1.80 9.31 -2.82
CA LEU A 85 1.23 8.46 -1.76
C LEU A 85 1.77 7.05 -1.92
N SER A 86 2.38 6.50 -0.87
CA SER A 86 2.94 5.14 -0.87
C SER A 86 1.96 4.10 -0.31
N MET A 87 1.85 2.97 -1.00
CA MET A 87 1.10 1.78 -0.59
C MET A 87 2.08 0.58 -0.60
N PRO A 88 2.74 0.30 0.54
CA PRO A 88 3.67 -0.82 0.65
C PRO A 88 2.97 -2.15 0.39
N ILE A 89 3.57 -3.00 -0.46
CA ILE A 89 2.94 -4.27 -0.87
C ILE A 89 2.69 -5.20 0.32
N ASN A 90 3.56 -5.18 1.32
CA ASN A 90 3.41 -5.98 2.55
C ASN A 90 2.32 -5.47 3.51
N GLN A 91 1.65 -4.35 3.19
CA GLN A 91 0.52 -3.81 3.94
C GLN A 91 -0.80 -3.90 3.15
N LEU A 92 -0.78 -4.43 1.91
CA LEU A 92 -1.98 -4.58 1.12
C LEU A 92 -2.87 -5.69 1.70
N LEU A 93 -4.16 -5.39 1.80
CA LEU A 93 -5.21 -6.33 2.21
C LEU A 93 -5.71 -7.15 1.01
N SER A 94 -5.64 -6.57 -0.20
CA SER A 94 -5.99 -7.23 -1.45
C SER A 94 -4.86 -7.05 -2.46
N SER A 95 -4.38 -8.15 -3.05
CA SER A 95 -3.29 -8.15 -4.04
C SER A 95 -3.78 -8.28 -5.49
N ASP A 96 -5.06 -8.54 -5.68
CA ASP A 96 -5.72 -8.87 -6.94
C ASP A 96 -6.54 -7.69 -7.53
N PHE A 97 -6.26 -6.47 -7.08
CA PHE A 97 -6.94 -5.27 -7.58
C PHE A 97 -6.46 -4.80 -8.96
N LEU A 98 -5.34 -5.34 -9.47
CA LEU A 98 -4.77 -5.03 -10.77
C LEU A 98 -5.08 -6.13 -11.79
N THR A 99 -5.33 -5.76 -13.05
CA THR A 99 -5.37 -6.73 -14.15
C THR A 99 -3.96 -7.21 -14.51
N ASP A 100 -3.86 -8.28 -15.29
CA ASP A 100 -2.56 -8.81 -15.69
C ASP A 100 -1.81 -7.86 -16.65
N GLU A 101 -2.54 -7.11 -17.47
CA GLU A 101 -1.98 -6.05 -18.30
C GLU A 101 -1.42 -4.91 -17.42
N GLU A 102 -2.16 -4.47 -16.41
CA GLU A 102 -1.71 -3.43 -15.47
C GLU A 102 -0.50 -3.89 -14.66
N LYS A 103 -0.49 -5.14 -14.18
CA LYS A 103 0.68 -5.73 -13.52
C LYS A 103 1.88 -5.76 -14.45
N THR A 104 1.69 -6.16 -15.71
CA THR A 104 2.77 -6.20 -16.70
C THR A 104 3.38 -4.82 -16.86
N ILE A 105 2.56 -3.78 -17.05
CA ILE A 105 3.02 -2.38 -17.15
C ILE A 105 3.82 -1.96 -15.91
N LEU A 106 3.35 -2.32 -14.72
CA LEU A 106 3.96 -1.92 -13.44
C LEU A 106 5.21 -2.73 -13.09
N HIS A 107 5.33 -3.95 -13.60
CA HIS A 107 6.42 -4.89 -13.28
C HIS A 107 7.49 -4.94 -14.37
N GLU A 108 7.23 -4.36 -15.55
CA GLU A 108 8.21 -4.24 -16.61
C GLU A 108 9.48 -3.53 -16.11
N PRO A 109 10.66 -4.17 -16.25
CA PRO A 109 11.92 -3.53 -15.91
C PRO A 109 12.12 -2.28 -16.79
N ALA A 110 12.66 -1.21 -16.20
CA ALA A 110 12.99 -0.01 -16.95
C ALA A 110 13.93 -0.37 -18.12
N PRO A 111 13.76 0.22 -19.32
CA PRO A 111 14.65 -0.04 -20.44
C PRO A 111 16.10 0.31 -20.07
N ASP A 112 17.05 -0.42 -20.68
CA ASP A 112 18.47 -0.35 -20.37
C ASP A 112 18.99 1.08 -20.20
N PRO A 113 19.71 1.38 -19.09
CA PRO A 113 20.22 2.71 -18.80
C PRO A 113 21.21 3.24 -19.84
N VAL A 114 21.80 2.35 -20.66
CA VAL A 114 22.74 2.70 -21.74
C VAL A 114 22.05 3.45 -22.90
N LYS A 115 20.72 3.35 -23.04
CA LYS A 115 19.96 4.04 -24.10
C LYS A 115 19.06 5.17 -23.59
N SER A 116 18.99 5.40 -22.27
CA SER A 116 18.11 6.42 -21.70
C SER A 116 18.91 7.67 -21.31
N THR A 117 18.91 8.68 -22.19
CA THR A 117 19.30 10.06 -21.85
C THR A 117 18.26 10.77 -20.97
N ARG A 118 17.18 10.09 -20.56
CA ARG A 118 16.14 10.67 -19.72
C ARG A 118 16.53 10.53 -18.26
N LYS A 119 16.56 11.67 -17.56
CA LYS A 119 16.64 11.78 -16.10
C LYS A 119 15.82 10.68 -15.43
N GLU A 120 16.42 10.04 -14.42
CA GLU A 120 15.81 9.17 -13.41
C GLU A 120 14.28 9.33 -13.31
N GLY A 121 13.50 8.53 -14.06
CA GLY A 121 12.07 8.85 -14.14
C GLY A 121 11.12 8.07 -15.05
N SER A 122 11.54 7.21 -15.99
CA SER A 122 10.57 6.52 -16.87
C SER A 122 10.37 5.04 -16.51
N LYS A 123 9.93 4.76 -15.28
CA LYS A 123 9.16 3.52 -15.05
C LYS A 123 7.75 3.79 -15.56
N LYS A 124 7.23 2.93 -16.44
CA LYS A 124 5.84 3.02 -16.91
C LYS A 124 4.90 2.93 -15.70
N GLY A 125 3.76 3.60 -15.80
CA GLY A 125 2.70 3.50 -14.81
C GLY A 125 1.33 3.41 -15.47
N VAL A 126 0.34 3.19 -14.63
CA VAL A 126 -1.06 3.02 -15.03
C VAL A 126 -1.81 4.29 -14.65
N SER A 127 -2.40 4.96 -15.64
CA SER A 127 -3.27 6.11 -15.39
C SER A 127 -4.57 5.63 -14.73
N VAL A 128 -4.93 6.25 -13.61
CA VAL A 128 -6.14 5.91 -12.85
C VAL A 128 -6.87 7.19 -12.42
N VAL A 129 -8.15 7.05 -12.13
CA VAL A 129 -8.89 8.09 -11.41
C VAL A 129 -8.81 7.80 -9.92
N LEU A 130 -8.54 8.83 -9.13
CA LEU A 130 -8.68 8.81 -7.68
C LEU A 130 -9.85 9.71 -7.27
N VAL A 131 -10.81 9.14 -6.54
CA VAL A 131 -11.88 9.88 -5.89
C VAL A 131 -11.47 10.18 -4.45
N ASP A 132 -11.37 11.46 -4.13
CA ASP A 132 -10.94 11.91 -2.81
C ASP A 132 -12.09 11.87 -1.77
N PRO A 133 -11.80 12.11 -0.48
CA PRO A 133 -12.81 12.12 0.58
C PRO A 133 -13.97 13.11 0.36
N LEU A 134 -13.76 14.15 -0.45
CA LEU A 134 -14.77 15.16 -0.81
C LEU A 134 -15.51 14.80 -2.12
N SER A 135 -15.40 13.54 -2.57
CA SER A 135 -15.97 13.04 -3.82
C SER A 135 -15.50 13.79 -5.07
N LYS A 136 -14.28 14.34 -5.07
CA LYS A 136 -13.67 14.96 -6.25
C LYS A 136 -12.76 13.97 -6.96
N ARG A 137 -12.81 14.00 -8.29
CA ARG A 137 -12.03 13.14 -9.19
C ARG A 137 -10.69 13.81 -9.49
N HIS A 138 -9.63 13.02 -9.44
CA HIS A 138 -8.27 13.43 -9.75
C HIS A 138 -7.64 12.41 -10.69
N GLU A 139 -7.05 12.88 -11.77
CA GLU A 139 -6.23 12.02 -12.63
C GLU A 139 -4.86 11.84 -11.96
N VAL A 140 -4.47 10.59 -11.75
CA VAL A 140 -3.21 10.22 -11.12
C VAL A 140 -2.61 9.02 -11.85
N GLU A 141 -1.37 8.69 -11.52
CA GLU A 141 -0.68 7.54 -12.07
C GLU A 141 -0.24 6.61 -10.93
N ILE A 142 -0.49 5.31 -11.05
CA ILE A 142 0.11 4.30 -10.19
C ILE A 142 1.43 3.86 -10.80
N ARG A 143 2.50 3.83 -10.01
CA ARG A 143 3.80 3.22 -10.37
C ARG A 143 4.23 2.23 -9.31
N ARG A 144 5.16 1.34 -9.66
CA ARG A 144 5.77 0.40 -8.71
C ARG A 144 7.22 0.78 -8.40
N TRP A 145 7.47 1.20 -7.17
CA TRP A 145 8.79 1.65 -6.72
C TRP A 145 9.34 0.73 -5.64
N LYS A 146 10.68 0.62 -5.57
CA LYS A 146 11.35 0.01 -4.44
C LYS A 146 11.67 1.12 -3.45
N ILE A 147 11.09 1.08 -2.26
CA ILE A 147 11.31 2.05 -1.18
C ILE A 147 12.01 1.29 -0.04
N GLY A 148 13.31 1.57 0.12
CA GLY A 148 14.17 0.76 0.99
C GLY A 148 14.20 -0.70 0.53
N ALA A 149 13.86 -1.62 1.43
CA ALA A 149 13.80 -3.05 1.13
C ALA A 149 12.46 -3.51 0.55
N CYS A 150 11.39 -2.71 0.65
CA CYS A 150 10.04 -3.11 0.28
C CYS A 150 9.62 -2.53 -1.07
N TRP A 151 8.86 -3.30 -1.84
CA TRP A 151 8.18 -2.79 -3.02
C TRP A 151 6.89 -2.08 -2.60
N SER A 152 6.57 -0.98 -3.24
CA SER A 152 5.36 -0.21 -2.99
C SER A 152 4.72 0.19 -4.31
N TYR A 153 3.39 0.18 -4.36
CA TYR A 153 2.68 0.98 -5.34
C TYR A 153 2.68 2.43 -4.85
N VAL A 154 2.93 3.37 -5.75
CA VAL A 154 2.93 4.80 -5.45
C VAL A 154 1.96 5.50 -6.37
N VAL A 155 1.11 6.35 -5.80
CA VAL A 155 0.25 7.27 -6.55
C VAL A 155 1.04 8.56 -6.77
N VAL A 156 1.21 8.96 -8.02
CA VAL A 156 1.99 10.14 -8.45
C VAL A 156 1.21 10.96 -9.49
N GLY A 157 1.81 12.03 -10.02
CA GLY A 157 1.28 12.82 -11.14
C GLY A 157 0.18 13.82 -10.78
N GLY A 158 -0.73 13.47 -9.87
CA GLY A 158 -1.81 14.35 -9.40
C GLY A 158 -2.01 14.39 -7.89
N TRP A 159 -1.17 13.68 -7.12
CA TRP A 159 -1.34 13.55 -5.67
C TRP A 159 -1.30 14.89 -4.91
N ASN A 160 -0.46 15.84 -5.34
CA ASN A 160 -0.43 17.17 -4.73
C ASN A 160 -1.79 17.89 -4.82
N ASN A 161 -2.54 17.72 -5.91
CA ASN A 161 -3.87 18.30 -6.06
C ASN A 161 -4.88 17.69 -5.06
N VAL A 162 -4.72 16.40 -4.76
CA VAL A 162 -5.52 15.72 -3.73
C VAL A 162 -5.20 16.32 -2.36
N ILE A 163 -3.91 16.50 -2.04
CA ILE A 163 -3.49 17.16 -0.78
C ILE A 163 -4.04 18.59 -0.71
N ASP A 164 -3.97 19.40 -1.77
CA ASP A 164 -4.43 20.80 -1.70
C ASP A 164 -5.94 20.94 -1.47
N ARG A 165 -6.73 19.97 -1.94
CA ARG A 165 -8.19 19.97 -1.74
C ARG A 165 -8.63 19.43 -0.39
N ASN A 166 -7.80 18.60 0.24
CA ASN A 166 -8.16 17.86 1.44
C ASN A 166 -7.33 18.33 2.63
N LYS A 167 -7.92 18.36 3.83
CA LYS A 167 -7.22 18.78 5.04
C LYS A 167 -6.52 17.57 5.70
N PHE A 168 -5.64 16.91 4.95
CA PHE A 168 -4.86 15.79 5.49
C PHE A 168 -3.84 16.27 6.50
N GLU A 169 -3.76 15.57 7.61
CA GLU A 169 -2.75 15.75 8.65
C GLU A 169 -1.88 14.49 8.75
N VAL A 170 -0.66 14.64 9.27
CA VAL A 170 0.20 13.48 9.55
C VAL A 170 -0.51 12.59 10.57
N ASP A 171 -0.43 11.28 10.37
CA ASP A 171 -1.09 10.23 11.15
C ASP A 171 -2.60 10.08 10.94
N ASP A 172 -3.22 10.90 10.08
CA ASP A 172 -4.57 10.62 9.57
C ASP A 172 -4.60 9.20 8.98
N VAL A 173 -5.68 8.48 9.24
CA VAL A 173 -5.92 7.17 8.67
C VAL A 173 -6.98 7.29 7.58
N THR A 174 -6.61 6.89 6.37
CA THR A 174 -7.53 6.75 5.25
C THR A 174 -7.56 5.30 4.81
N VAL A 175 -8.76 4.80 4.50
CA VAL A 175 -8.93 3.53 3.84
C VAL A 175 -8.94 3.77 2.35
N ILE A 176 -8.21 2.95 1.59
CA ILE A 176 -8.18 3.03 0.14
C ILE A 176 -8.91 1.81 -0.42
N TRP A 177 -9.91 2.08 -1.25
CA TRP A 177 -10.61 1.09 -2.03
C TRP A 177 -10.25 1.22 -3.51
N SER A 178 -10.35 0.11 -4.22
CA SER A 178 -10.34 0.08 -5.68
C SER A 178 -11.70 -0.38 -6.19
N PHE A 179 -12.05 0.01 -7.40
CA PHE A 179 -13.17 -0.56 -8.16
C PHE A 179 -12.94 -0.34 -9.65
N ARG A 180 -13.74 -1.02 -10.47
CA ARG A 180 -13.70 -0.92 -11.93
C ARG A 180 -14.90 -0.14 -12.45
N TYR A 181 -14.71 0.64 -13.52
CA TYR A 181 -15.80 1.37 -14.17
C TYR A 181 -15.58 1.48 -15.69
N GLY A 182 -16.63 1.83 -16.44
CA GLY A 182 -16.50 2.28 -17.84
C GLY A 182 -15.66 1.40 -18.75
N GLY A 183 -15.88 0.08 -18.72
CA GLY A 183 -15.13 -0.89 -19.53
C GLY A 183 -13.85 -1.43 -18.86
N GLY A 184 -13.78 -1.43 -17.53
CA GLY A 184 -12.69 -2.07 -16.77
C GLY A 184 -11.59 -1.12 -16.30
N LYS A 185 -11.78 0.20 -16.42
CA LYS A 185 -10.83 1.20 -15.93
C LYS A 185 -10.72 1.13 -14.40
N LEU A 186 -9.49 1.14 -13.89
CA LEU A 186 -9.23 1.20 -12.46
C LEU A 186 -9.57 2.58 -11.89
N CYS A 187 -10.31 2.58 -10.79
CA CYS A 187 -10.52 3.74 -9.94
C CYS A 187 -10.07 3.43 -8.52
N LEU A 188 -9.42 4.39 -7.87
CA LEU A 188 -9.16 4.39 -6.44
C LEU A 188 -10.16 5.32 -5.74
N ALA A 189 -10.55 5.00 -4.52
CA ALA A 189 -11.37 5.86 -3.68
C ALA A 189 -10.83 5.91 -2.25
N LEU A 190 -10.64 7.12 -1.74
CA LEU A 190 -10.25 7.36 -0.36
C LEU A 190 -11.50 7.51 0.51
N SER A 191 -11.51 6.84 1.65
CA SER A 191 -12.57 7.01 2.64
C SER A 191 -12.60 8.44 3.19
N PRO A 192 -13.73 8.89 3.74
CA PRO A 192 -13.74 9.99 4.69
C PRO A 192 -12.67 9.77 5.76
N LEU A 193 -12.02 10.85 6.18
CA LEU A 193 -10.94 10.80 7.17
C LEU A 193 -11.52 10.51 8.56
N VAL A 194 -10.91 9.56 9.25
CA VAL A 194 -11.15 9.34 10.67
C VAL A 194 -10.02 10.00 11.43
N ARG A 195 -10.35 11.09 12.14
CA ARG A 195 -9.42 11.74 13.06
C ARG A 195 -9.63 11.14 14.43
N GLU A 196 -8.61 10.50 15.00
CA GLU A 196 -8.64 10.19 16.42
C GLU A 196 -8.69 11.52 17.18
N SER A 197 -9.79 11.75 17.91
CA SER A 197 -9.95 12.96 18.71
C SER A 197 -8.92 12.96 19.84
N LYS A 198 -7.79 13.63 19.65
CA LYS A 198 -7.00 14.12 20.78
C LYS A 198 -7.81 15.25 21.40
N HIS A 199 -8.58 14.97 22.46
CA HIS A 199 -8.87 15.83 23.62
C HIS A 199 -10.14 15.39 24.37
N SER A 200 -9.98 14.94 25.62
CA SER A 200 -10.66 15.54 26.79
C SER A 200 -10.14 14.96 28.11
N GLY A 201 -8.92 15.34 28.48
CA GLY A 201 -8.49 15.31 29.89
C GLY A 201 -8.87 16.64 30.53
N GLN A 202 -9.94 16.61 31.32
CA GLN A 202 -10.57 17.64 32.17
C GLN A 202 -9.64 18.72 32.72
N SER A 203 -9.97 20.00 32.59
CA SER A 203 -10.97 20.79 33.37
C SER A 203 -10.40 21.39 34.66
N SER A 204 -10.41 22.72 34.68
CA SER A 204 -10.71 23.61 35.81
C SER A 204 -9.94 23.43 37.13
N SER A 205 -9.09 24.41 37.42
CA SER A 205 -9.12 25.05 38.74
C SER A 205 -9.11 26.57 38.58
N ARG A 206 -10.31 27.15 38.52
CA ARG A 206 -10.56 28.46 39.11
C ARG A 206 -11.21 28.18 40.45
N ARG A 207 -10.56 28.55 41.54
CA ARG A 207 -11.26 28.86 42.79
C ARG A 207 -10.50 29.91 43.58
N SER A 208 -11.22 31.02 43.73
CA SER A 208 -11.17 32.06 44.78
C SER A 208 -9.85 32.78 45.03
#